data_AF-A0A918ASK3-F1
#
_entry.id   AF-A0A918ASK3-F1
#
_cell.length_a   1.000
_cell.length_b   1.000
_cell.length_c   1.000
_cell.angle_alpha   90.00
_cell.angle_beta   90.00
_cell.angle_gamma   90.00
#
_symmetry.space_group_name_H-M   'P 1'
#
loop_
_entity.id
_entity.type
_entity.pdbx_description
1 polymer ?
#
loop_
_entity_poly.entity_id
_entity_poly.type
_entity_poly.pdbx_seq_one_letter_code
_entity_poly.pdbx_strand_id
1 'polypeptide(L)' 'MASRRGGGVAPYVALVVALAILVPPVREVLLDLLAPLLRLLREFIADLG' A
#
# COMPACT_ATOMS: atom_id res chain seq x y z
N MET A 1 13.72 -26.95 -12.28
CA MET A 1 14.05 -25.51 -12.08
C MET A 1 13.76 -25.14 -10.64
N ALA A 2 14.78 -24.71 -9.90
CA ALA A 2 14.65 -24.30 -8.50
C ALA A 2 13.99 -22.91 -8.44
N SER A 3 12.66 -22.85 -8.29
CA SER A 3 11.98 -21.59 -8.02
C SER A 3 11.94 -21.38 -6.51
N ARG A 4 12.72 -20.39 -6.05
CA ARG A 4 12.84 -19.95 -4.66
C ARG A 4 11.46 -19.86 -4.01
N ARG A 5 11.27 -20.64 -2.95
CA ARG A 5 10.18 -20.49 -1.96
C ARG A 5 10.42 -19.19 -1.19
N GLY A 6 10.15 -18.05 -1.83
CA GLY A 6 10.22 -16.71 -1.24
C GLY A 6 8.92 -15.93 -1.41
N GLY A 7 7.81 -16.63 -1.64
CA GLY A 7 6.55 -16.06 -2.13
C GLY A 7 5.39 -16.17 -1.15
N GLY A 8 5.57 -15.79 0.12
CA GLY A 8 4.45 -15.72 1.06
C GLY A 8 3.58 -14.47 0.87
N VAL A 9 4.19 -13.36 0.43
CA VAL A 9 3.54 -12.03 0.40
C VAL A 9 3.61 -11.38 -0.99
N ALA A 10 4.63 -11.70 -1.78
CA ALA A 10 4.83 -11.16 -3.12
C ALA A 10 3.61 -11.28 -4.07
N PRO A 11 2.92 -12.44 -4.18
CA PRO A 11 1.76 -12.53 -5.08
C PRO A 11 0.58 -11.69 -4.60
N TYR A 12 0.39 -11.59 -3.28
CA TYR A 12 -0.67 -10.76 -2.69
C TYR A 12 -0.41 -9.27 -2.91
N VAL A 13 0.82 -8.83 -2.73
CA VAL A 13 1.20 -7.43 -3.00
C VAL A 13 1.01 -7.10 -4.47
N ALA A 14 1.42 -8.00 -5.38
CA ALA A 14 1.20 -7.80 -6.81
C ALA A 14 -0.29 -7.68 -7.17
N LEU A 15 -1.15 -8.50 -6.55
CA LEU A 15 -2.59 -8.44 -6.75
C LEU A 15 -3.19 -7.14 -6.22
N VAL A 16 -2.79 -6.69 -5.03
CA VAL A 16 -3.24 -5.42 -4.46
C VAL A 16 -2.83 -4.24 -5.34
N VAL A 17 -1.60 -4.24 -5.85
CA VAL A 17 -1.11 -3.20 -6.78
C VAL A 17 -1.90 -3.23 -8.09
N ALA A 18 -2.15 -4.41 -8.66
CA ALA A 18 -2.95 -4.54 -9.87
C ALA A 18 -4.39 -4.02 -9.67
N LEU A 19 -5.03 -4.36 -8.54
CA LEU A 19 -6.37 -3.85 -8.21
C LEU A 19 -6.38 -2.34 -8.00
N ALA A 20 -5.37 -1.78 -7.34
CA ALA A 20 -5.26 -0.33 -7.17
C ALA A 20 -5.11 0.43 -8.50
N ILE A 21 -4.51 -0.18 -9.53
CA ILE A 21 -4.34 0.42 -10.86
C ILE A 21 -5.60 0.24 -11.72
N LEU A 22 -6.16 -0.98 -11.75
CA LEU A 22 -7.29 -1.30 -12.63
C LEU A 22 -8.64 -0.81 -12.10
N VAL A 23 -8.77 -0.67 -10.78
CA VAL A 23 -10.06 -0.43 -10.12
C VAL A 23 -10.00 0.92 -9.38
N PRO A 24 -10.50 2.01 -9.99
CA PRO A 24 -10.54 3.34 -9.38
C PRO A 24 -11.12 3.37 -7.94
N PRO A 25 -12.24 2.68 -7.63
CA PRO A 25 -12.78 2.72 -6.26
C PRO A 25 -11.89 1.99 -5.24
N VAL A 26 -11.08 1.00 -5.66
CA VAL A 26 -10.13 0.34 -4.76
C VAL A 26 -9.03 1.31 -4.35
N ARG A 27 -8.53 2.13 -5.29
CA ARG A 27 -7.57 3.20 -4.98
C ARG A 27 -8.16 4.21 -3.99
N GLU A 28 -9.40 4.62 -4.17
CA GLU A 28 -10.07 5.58 -3.28
C GLU A 28 -10.17 5.05 -1.86
N VAL A 29 -10.63 3.81 -1.69
CA VAL A 29 -10.67 3.15 -0.38
C VAL A 29 -9.27 3.03 0.23
N LEU A 30 -8.26 2.63 -0.57
CA LEU A 30 -6.89 2.55 -0.07
C LEU A 30 -6.38 3.92 0.39
N LEU A 31 -6.66 4.97 -0.36
CA LEU A 31 -6.27 6.34 -0.01
C LEU A 31 -7.03 6.85 1.21
N ASP A 32 -8.30 6.52 1.37
CA ASP A 32 -9.08 6.87 2.57
C ASP A 32 -8.55 6.16 3.81
N LEU A 33 -8.10 4.90 3.68
CA LEU A 33 -7.45 4.16 4.76
C LEU A 33 -6.05 4.70 5.06
N LEU A 34 -5.27 5.09 4.04
CA LEU A 34 -3.94 5.67 4.23
C LEU A 34 -3.98 7.15 4.62
N ALA A 35 -5.05 7.89 4.35
CA ALA A 35 -5.20 9.31 4.66
C ALA A 35 -4.94 9.64 6.14
N PRO A 36 -5.53 8.95 7.13
CA PRO A 36 -5.22 9.20 8.55
C PRO A 36 -3.76 8.90 8.87
N LEU A 37 -3.18 7.85 8.26
CA LEU A 37 -1.78 7.47 8.47
C LEU A 37 -0.81 8.53 7.90
N LEU A 38 -1.11 9.05 6.70
CA LEU A 38 -0.35 10.11 6.07
C LEU A 38 -0.47 11.44 6.81
N ARG A 39 -1.65 11.74 7.37
CA ARG A 39 -1.82 12.90 8.25
C ARG A 39 -0.97 12.77 9.50
N LEU A 40 -0.99 11.62 10.15
CA LEU A 40 -0.16 11.35 11.34
C LEU A 40 1.33 11.45 11.03
N LEU A 41 1.76 10.90 9.89
CA LEU A 41 3.15 10.99 9.44
C LEU A 41 3.57 12.44 9.13
N ARG A 42 2.70 13.22 8.48
CA ARG A 42 2.96 14.64 8.22
C ARG A 42 3.07 15.45 9.51
N GLU A 43 2.18 15.21 10.46
CA GLU A 43 2.21 15.85 11.78
C GLU A 43 3.53 15.53 12.49
N PHE A 44 3.94 14.26 12.48
CA PHE A 44 5.20 13.83 13.09
C PHE A 44 6.45 14.42 12.42
N ILE A 45 6.45 14.54 11.09
CA ILE A 45 7.54 15.18 10.35
C ILE A 45 7.58 16.69 10.63
N ALA A 46 6.40 17.32 10.76
CA ALA A 46 6.31 18.75 11.08
C ALA A 46 6.74 19.05 12.52
N ASP A 47 6.53 18.14 13.46
CA ASP A 47 6.98 18.24 14.86
C ASP A 47 8.50 18.01 15.02
N LEU A 48 9.12 17.33 14.06
CA LEU A 48 10.57 17.06 14.03
C LEU A 48 11.42 18.21 13.41
N GLY A 49 10.79 19.21 12.78
CA GLY A 49 11.46 20.31 12.08
C GLY A 49 11.31 21.65 12.81
#